data_AF-A0A803YM57-F1
#
_entry.id   AF-A0A803YM57-F1
#
_cell.length_a   1.000
_cell.length_b   1.000
_cell.length_c   1.000
_cell.angle_alpha   90.00
_cell.angle_beta   90.00
_cell.angle_gamma   90.00
#
_symmetry.space_group_name_H-M   'P 1'
#
loop_
_entity.id
_entity.type
_entity.pdbx_description
1 polymer ?
#
loop_
_entity_poly.entity_id
_entity_poly.type
_entity_poly.pdbx_seq_one_letter_code
_entity_poly.pdbx_strand_id
1 'polypeptide(L)'
;DAAPGRAPLAQTRDRGGGTDLRCRGQGSRGGRRRGLTHLEHVTFCSADRERCPHCQGPADPLLLKLLRLAQLCTEYLLHSQEYLSAQLGGLEEALRAAQAQRDRLAEEVAQRAQEVKGLKEECRRRKKMISTQQMMLEARASYHQCQFCEKAFMNYSFLQGHMQRRHPEESQIAKTDKLQDEIEKLKEQLQLTKSQLEAEQQANMVRFSKECEQQKSKEEEILQSFHKWKEEEKAKLADEIEKVKDMFMKELKELSSRNSTLENQLLALQTSSMPKSNLGTLKDSHEFIEEKPQSTQDYHKMVKLLEKQVTPYLNVLLLTDCSCSFFVHL
;
A
#
# COMPACT_ATOMS: atom_id res chain seq x y z
N ASP A 1 -43.98 -12.59 -49.12
CA ASP A 1 -43.90 -11.44 -48.21
C ASP A 1 -43.43 -11.83 -46.82
N ALA A 2 -42.52 -11.00 -46.31
CA ALA A 2 -42.21 -10.65 -44.93
C ALA A 2 -41.95 -11.74 -43.84
N ALA A 3 -40.74 -11.67 -43.29
CA ALA A 3 -40.33 -12.13 -41.95
C ALA A 3 -41.13 -11.42 -40.82
N PRO A 4 -41.08 -11.88 -39.55
CA PRO A 4 -39.94 -11.64 -38.64
C PRO A 4 -39.61 -12.90 -37.79
N GLY A 5 -38.55 -13.06 -37.03
CA GLY A 5 -37.47 -12.22 -36.51
C GLY A 5 -36.92 -12.99 -35.29
N ARG A 6 -35.83 -13.75 -35.47
CA ARG A 6 -35.14 -14.48 -34.40
C ARG A 6 -33.91 -13.68 -33.95
N ALA A 7 -33.92 -13.18 -32.72
CA ALA A 7 -32.73 -12.69 -32.04
C ALA A 7 -31.99 -13.88 -31.38
N PRO A 8 -30.66 -14.03 -31.52
CA PRO A 8 -29.92 -15.07 -30.82
C PRO A 8 -29.35 -14.60 -29.48
N LEU A 9 -29.27 -15.58 -28.57
CA LEU A 9 -28.62 -15.57 -27.26
C LEU A 9 -27.23 -14.93 -27.26
N ALA A 10 -27.04 -13.96 -26.36
CA ALA A 10 -25.74 -13.42 -26.00
C ALA A 10 -24.96 -14.47 -25.18
N GLN A 11 -23.94 -15.07 -25.80
CA GLN A 11 -22.86 -15.77 -25.11
C GLN A 11 -21.88 -14.72 -24.56
N THR A 12 -21.80 -14.57 -23.24
CA THR A 12 -20.73 -13.81 -22.59
C THR A 12 -19.42 -14.57 -22.73
N ARG A 13 -18.67 -14.21 -23.78
CA ARG A 13 -17.31 -14.68 -24.02
C ARG A 13 -16.37 -13.90 -23.12
N ASP A 14 -15.75 -14.62 -22.20
CA ASP A 14 -14.68 -14.18 -21.31
C ASP A 14 -13.55 -13.55 -22.14
N ARG A 15 -13.35 -12.24 -22.01
CA ARG A 15 -12.25 -11.49 -22.65
C ARG A 15 -11.06 -11.46 -21.70
N GLY A 16 -10.46 -12.63 -21.48
CA GLY A 16 -9.08 -12.76 -21.03
C GLY A 16 -8.13 -12.36 -22.17
N GLY A 17 -8.00 -11.05 -22.40
CA GLY A 17 -7.08 -10.47 -23.38
C GLY A 17 -6.03 -9.63 -22.66
N GLY A 18 -5.19 -10.27 -21.84
CA GLY A 18 -3.99 -9.63 -21.34
C GLY A 18 -3.09 -9.32 -22.52
N THR A 19 -2.96 -8.04 -22.85
CA THR A 19 -1.96 -7.54 -23.80
C THR A 19 -0.59 -7.88 -23.25
N ASP A 20 -0.02 -8.97 -23.76
CA ASP A 20 1.40 -9.31 -23.60
C ASP A 20 2.20 -8.27 -24.41
N LEU A 21 2.34 -7.07 -23.83
CA LEU A 21 3.33 -6.06 -24.26
C LEU A 21 4.70 -6.58 -23.86
N ARG A 22 5.12 -7.65 -24.53
CA ARG A 22 6.46 -8.16 -24.51
C ARG A 22 7.32 -7.18 -25.29
N CYS A 23 7.71 -6.08 -24.63
CA CYS A 23 8.72 -5.16 -25.13
C CYS A 23 9.99 -5.97 -25.43
N ARG A 24 10.18 -6.33 -26.71
CA ARG A 24 11.47 -6.77 -27.24
C ARG A 24 12.43 -5.59 -27.23
N GLY A 25 12.95 -5.28 -26.04
CA GLY A 25 14.10 -4.40 -25.81
C GLY A 25 15.43 -5.17 -25.88
N GLN A 26 15.52 -6.25 -26.63
CA GLN A 26 16.76 -6.98 -26.86
C GLN A 26 17.35 -6.57 -28.22
N GLY A 27 17.77 -5.31 -28.32
CA GLY A 27 18.36 -4.77 -29.55
C GLY A 27 19.44 -3.70 -29.37
N SER A 28 19.65 -3.19 -28.15
CA SER A 28 20.55 -2.04 -27.95
C SER A 28 21.57 -2.19 -26.82
N ARG A 29 21.85 -3.41 -26.34
CA ARG A 29 22.94 -3.63 -25.38
C ARG A 29 24.32 -3.65 -26.07
N GLY A 30 24.40 -4.11 -27.32
CA GLY A 30 25.66 -4.19 -28.09
C GLY A 30 26.16 -2.87 -28.70
N GLY A 31 25.25 -1.92 -28.94
CA GLY A 31 25.59 -0.58 -29.46
C GLY A 31 25.99 0.42 -28.37
N ARG A 32 25.37 0.32 -27.17
CA ARG A 32 25.69 1.20 -26.03
C ARG A 32 27.12 1.00 -25.52
N ARG A 33 27.58 -0.25 -25.38
CA ARG A 33 28.93 -0.55 -24.85
C ARG A 33 30.08 0.03 -25.68
N ARG A 34 29.94 0.12 -27.02
CA ARG A 34 30.98 0.68 -27.89
C ARG A 34 31.02 2.23 -27.90
N GLY A 35 29.89 2.89 -27.65
CA GLY A 35 29.85 4.35 -27.49
C GLY A 35 30.40 4.80 -26.13
N LEU A 36 30.13 4.02 -25.07
CA LEU A 36 30.60 4.28 -23.70
C LEU A 36 32.13 4.32 -23.60
N THR A 37 32.86 3.44 -24.30
CA THR A 37 34.33 3.41 -24.26
C THR A 37 35.00 4.65 -24.86
N HIS A 38 34.38 5.29 -25.85
CA HIS A 38 34.89 6.55 -26.40
C HIS A 38 34.50 7.74 -25.53
N LEU A 39 33.35 7.64 -24.86
CA LEU A 39 32.87 8.69 -23.96
C LEU A 39 33.72 8.75 -22.69
N GLU A 40 34.14 7.62 -22.13
CA GLU A 40 35.08 7.52 -21.00
C GLU A 40 36.39 8.26 -21.27
N HIS A 41 36.97 8.08 -22.47
CA HIS A 41 38.20 8.79 -22.82
C HIS A 41 38.00 10.30 -22.94
N VAL A 42 36.81 10.77 -23.37
CA VAL A 42 36.51 12.21 -23.46
C VAL A 42 36.19 12.80 -22.07
N THR A 43 35.48 12.07 -21.21
CA THR A 43 35.12 12.50 -19.85
C THR A 43 36.33 12.61 -18.93
N PHE A 44 37.30 11.70 -19.06
CA PHE A 44 38.48 11.64 -18.19
C PHE A 44 39.77 12.16 -18.84
N CYS A 45 39.70 12.74 -20.04
CA CYS A 45 40.88 13.32 -20.72
C CYS A 45 41.42 14.55 -19.97
N SER A 46 42.75 14.65 -19.88
CA SER A 46 43.46 15.82 -19.34
C SER A 46 44.02 16.67 -20.49
N ALA A 47 43.26 17.66 -20.94
CA ALA A 47 43.64 18.53 -22.06
C ALA A 47 44.53 19.71 -21.66
N ASP A 48 44.79 19.90 -20.36
CA ASP A 48 45.62 20.96 -19.78
C ASP A 48 47.09 20.88 -20.23
N ARG A 49 47.54 19.70 -20.66
CA ARG A 49 48.93 19.44 -21.09
C ARG A 49 49.09 19.40 -22.61
N GLU A 50 47.99 19.45 -23.35
CA GLU A 50 48.01 19.39 -24.81
C GLU A 50 48.53 20.70 -25.38
N ARG A 51 49.43 20.59 -26.38
CA ARG A 51 50.07 21.72 -27.04
C ARG A 51 49.71 21.76 -28.51
N CYS A 52 49.63 22.96 -29.06
CA CYS A 52 49.38 23.12 -30.49
C CYS A 52 50.48 22.42 -31.32
N PRO A 53 50.16 21.51 -32.24
CA PRO A 53 51.15 20.82 -33.07
C PRO A 53 51.97 21.76 -33.96
N HIS A 54 51.43 22.94 -34.28
CA HIS A 54 52.05 23.89 -35.21
C HIS A 54 52.88 24.98 -34.53
N CYS A 55 52.50 25.44 -33.34
CA CYS A 55 53.21 26.53 -32.64
C CYS A 55 53.70 26.16 -31.23
N GLN A 56 53.43 24.95 -30.76
CA GLN A 56 53.74 24.45 -29.40
C GLN A 56 53.16 25.30 -28.24
N GLY A 57 52.28 26.25 -28.57
CA GLY A 57 51.58 27.07 -27.61
C GLY A 57 50.61 26.25 -26.75
N PRO A 58 50.32 26.71 -25.52
CA PRO A 58 49.32 26.08 -24.66
C PRO A 58 47.91 26.22 -25.26
N ALA A 59 47.01 25.30 -24.89
CA ALA A 59 45.60 25.40 -25.24
C ALA A 59 44.95 26.66 -24.64
N ASP A 60 43.97 27.23 -25.36
CA ASP A 60 43.22 28.41 -24.90
C ASP A 60 42.49 28.12 -23.57
N PRO A 61 42.73 28.92 -22.51
CA PRO A 61 42.06 28.77 -21.22
C PRO A 61 40.53 28.76 -21.30
N LEU A 62 39.91 29.47 -22.24
CA LEU A 62 38.45 29.47 -22.40
C LEU A 62 37.96 28.12 -22.97
N LEU A 63 38.65 27.58 -23.97
CA LEU A 63 38.36 26.26 -24.53
C LEU A 63 38.56 25.15 -23.48
N LEU A 64 39.60 25.26 -22.64
CA LEU A 64 39.83 24.30 -21.54
C LEU A 64 38.69 24.34 -20.51
N LYS A 65 38.18 25.52 -20.16
CA LYS A 65 37.02 25.67 -19.26
C LYS A 65 35.74 25.10 -19.88
N LEU A 66 35.49 25.35 -21.17
CA LEU A 66 34.35 24.78 -21.90
C LEU A 66 34.43 23.25 -21.98
N LEU A 67 35.62 22.71 -22.26
CA LEU A 67 35.85 21.27 -22.25
C LEU A 67 35.63 20.69 -20.85
N ARG A 68 36.15 21.33 -19.80
CA ARG A 68 35.95 20.89 -18.42
C ARG A 68 34.47 20.88 -18.02
N LEU A 69 33.71 21.90 -18.44
CA LEU A 69 32.27 21.94 -18.23
C LEU A 69 31.56 20.81 -18.97
N ALA A 70 31.91 20.55 -20.24
CA ALA A 70 31.36 19.45 -21.03
C ALA A 70 31.66 18.07 -20.42
N GLN A 71 32.86 17.88 -19.86
CA GLN A 71 33.23 16.67 -19.11
C GLN A 71 32.34 16.46 -17.88
N LEU A 72 32.18 17.49 -17.04
CA LEU A 72 31.34 17.41 -15.84
C LEU A 72 29.86 17.16 -16.18
N CYS A 73 29.35 17.81 -17.23
CA CYS A 73 27.98 17.57 -17.71
C CYS A 73 27.80 16.11 -18.17
N THR A 74 28.79 15.55 -18.87
CA THR A 74 28.75 14.18 -19.36
C THR A 74 28.86 13.17 -18.22
N GLU A 75 29.73 13.42 -17.24
CA GLU A 75 29.86 12.63 -16.02
C GLU A 75 28.54 12.61 -15.22
N TYR A 76 27.90 13.77 -15.04
CA TYR A 76 26.59 13.86 -14.38
C TYR A 76 25.50 13.06 -15.14
N LEU A 77 25.48 13.14 -16.47
CA LEU A 77 24.52 12.42 -17.29
C LEU A 77 24.73 10.89 -17.23
N LEU A 78 25.99 10.44 -17.18
CA LEU A 78 26.32 9.03 -17.00
C LEU A 78 25.90 8.53 -15.61
N HIS A 79 26.23 9.28 -14.56
CA HIS A 79 25.80 8.97 -13.20
C HIS A 79 24.27 8.90 -13.08
N SER A 80 23.57 9.88 -13.66
CA SER A 80 22.10 9.91 -13.70
C SER A 80 21.52 8.71 -14.44
N GLN A 81 22.14 8.31 -15.56
CA GLN A 81 21.72 7.14 -16.32
C GLN A 81 21.89 5.85 -15.50
N GLU A 82 23.03 5.67 -14.84
CA GLU A 82 23.30 4.49 -14.02
C GLU A 82 22.35 4.41 -12.83
N TYR A 83 22.16 5.53 -12.13
CA TYR A 83 21.24 5.65 -11.00
C TYR A 83 19.80 5.29 -11.40
N LEU A 84 19.29 5.92 -12.46
CA LEU A 84 17.94 5.64 -12.96
C LEU A 84 17.81 4.19 -13.47
N SER A 85 18.85 3.64 -14.10
CA SER A 85 18.84 2.25 -14.57
C SER A 85 18.82 1.26 -13.40
N ALA A 86 19.56 1.52 -12.33
CA ALA A 86 19.55 0.71 -11.12
C ALA A 86 18.19 0.76 -10.42
N GLN A 87 17.60 1.96 -10.29
CA GLN A 87 16.26 2.12 -9.73
C GLN A 87 15.19 1.39 -10.55
N LEU A 88 15.20 1.54 -11.87
CA LEU A 88 14.29 0.83 -12.77
C LEU A 88 14.46 -0.68 -12.64
N GLY A 89 15.70 -1.17 -12.58
CA GLY A 89 15.98 -2.60 -12.36
C GLY A 89 15.39 -3.12 -11.05
N GLY A 90 15.56 -2.39 -9.94
CA GLY A 90 14.99 -2.77 -8.64
C GLY A 90 13.46 -2.76 -8.64
N LEU A 91 12.83 -1.76 -9.25
CA LEU A 91 11.37 -1.69 -9.39
C LEU A 91 10.82 -2.81 -10.28
N GLU A 92 11.50 -3.15 -11.38
CA GLU A 92 11.12 -4.27 -12.24
C GLU A 92 11.20 -5.62 -11.49
N GLU A 93 12.23 -5.82 -10.68
CA GLU A 93 12.38 -7.04 -9.87
C GLU A 93 11.30 -7.14 -8.79
N ALA A 94 11.02 -6.04 -8.07
CA ALA A 94 9.95 -5.96 -7.10
C ALA A 94 8.58 -6.25 -7.75
N LEU A 95 8.33 -5.72 -8.95
CA LEU A 95 7.11 -5.99 -9.71
C LEU A 95 6.99 -7.48 -10.07
N ARG A 96 8.07 -8.10 -10.57
CA ARG A 96 8.08 -9.55 -10.89
C ARG A 96 7.82 -10.39 -9.65
N ALA A 97 8.41 -10.04 -8.51
CA ALA A 97 8.20 -10.74 -7.24
C ALA A 97 6.74 -10.64 -6.77
N ALA A 98 6.16 -9.43 -6.82
CA ALA A 98 4.76 -9.20 -6.47
C ALA A 98 3.80 -9.96 -7.40
N GLN A 99 4.08 -10.02 -8.70
CA GLN A 99 3.31 -10.81 -9.66
C GLN A 99 3.36 -12.31 -9.34
N ALA A 100 4.56 -12.85 -9.06
CA ALA A 100 4.71 -14.25 -8.67
C ALA A 100 3.96 -14.59 -7.38
N GLN A 101 3.95 -13.67 -6.40
CA GLN A 101 3.18 -13.84 -5.17
C GLN A 101 1.68 -13.81 -5.43
N ARG A 102 1.19 -12.89 -6.25
CA ARG A 102 -0.22 -12.83 -6.66
C ARG A 102 -0.66 -14.13 -7.31
N ASP A 103 0.15 -14.67 -8.22
CA ASP A 103 -0.18 -15.88 -8.96
C ASP A 103 -0.25 -17.10 -8.02
N ARG A 104 0.69 -17.22 -7.07
CA ARG A 104 0.64 -18.24 -6.00
C ARG A 104 -0.63 -18.14 -5.15
N LEU A 105 -0.98 -16.93 -4.70
CA LEU A 105 -2.20 -16.70 -3.92
C LEU A 105 -3.47 -17.04 -4.73
N ALA A 106 -3.48 -16.76 -6.03
CA ALA A 106 -4.58 -17.13 -6.90
C ALA A 106 -4.75 -18.66 -7.00
N GLU A 107 -3.65 -19.41 -7.11
CA GLU A 107 -3.66 -20.87 -7.07
C GLU A 107 -4.19 -21.41 -5.73
N GLU A 108 -3.72 -20.86 -4.61
CA GLU A 108 -4.20 -21.25 -3.27
C GLU A 108 -5.71 -20.98 -3.11
N VAL A 109 -6.19 -19.82 -3.54
CA VAL A 109 -7.63 -19.48 -3.51
C VAL A 109 -8.43 -20.47 -4.36
N ALA A 110 -7.95 -20.84 -5.55
CA ALA A 110 -8.60 -21.81 -6.41
C ALA A 110 -8.67 -23.20 -5.75
N GLN A 111 -7.58 -23.65 -5.12
CA GLN A 111 -7.52 -24.91 -4.38
C GLN A 111 -8.51 -24.91 -3.21
N ARG A 112 -8.53 -23.87 -2.38
CA ARG A 112 -9.47 -23.74 -1.26
C ARG A 112 -10.92 -23.70 -1.73
N ALA A 113 -11.22 -23.03 -2.85
CA ALA A 113 -12.55 -23.04 -3.42
C ALA A 113 -13.01 -24.45 -3.84
N GLN A 114 -12.09 -25.25 -4.41
CA GLN A 114 -12.36 -26.65 -4.75
C GLN A 114 -12.59 -27.51 -3.51
N GLU A 115 -11.79 -27.36 -2.46
CA GLU A 115 -11.97 -28.05 -1.18
C GLU A 115 -13.34 -27.75 -0.57
N VAL A 116 -13.73 -26.47 -0.51
CA VAL A 116 -15.04 -26.05 0.00
C VAL A 116 -16.17 -26.66 -0.83
N LYS A 117 -16.02 -26.73 -2.15
CA LYS A 117 -17.02 -27.39 -3.02
C LYS A 117 -17.14 -28.88 -2.67
N GLY A 118 -16.02 -29.58 -2.54
CA GLY A 118 -16.00 -30.99 -2.14
C GLY A 118 -16.65 -31.24 -0.79
N LEU A 119 -16.35 -30.40 0.21
CA LEU A 119 -16.97 -30.48 1.54
C LEU A 119 -18.48 -30.22 1.49
N LYS A 120 -18.94 -29.25 0.69
CA LYS A 120 -20.38 -28.99 0.51
C LYS A 120 -21.12 -30.19 -0.08
N GLU A 121 -20.52 -30.86 -1.07
CA GLU A 121 -21.09 -32.06 -1.68
C GLU A 121 -21.16 -33.23 -0.68
N GLU A 122 -20.11 -33.43 0.11
CA GLU A 122 -20.07 -34.44 1.18
C GLU A 122 -21.10 -34.15 2.28
N CYS A 123 -21.21 -32.90 2.74
CA CYS A 123 -22.25 -32.50 3.67
C CYS A 123 -23.66 -32.78 3.12
N ARG A 124 -23.90 -32.51 1.82
CA ARG A 124 -25.18 -32.81 1.18
C ARG A 124 -25.44 -34.33 1.14
N ARG A 125 -24.42 -35.14 0.86
CA ARG A 125 -24.51 -36.61 0.87
C ARG A 125 -24.84 -37.14 2.27
N ARG A 126 -24.15 -36.67 3.30
CA ARG A 126 -24.42 -37.05 4.70
C ARG A 126 -25.83 -36.67 5.15
N LYS A 127 -26.31 -35.46 4.81
CA LYS A 127 -27.69 -35.04 5.10
C LYS A 127 -28.73 -36.00 4.51
N LYS A 128 -28.54 -36.45 3.26
CA LYS A 128 -29.42 -37.45 2.64
C LYS A 128 -29.37 -38.78 3.37
N MET A 129 -28.18 -39.27 3.70
CA MET A 129 -28.01 -40.54 4.43
C MET A 129 -28.72 -40.51 5.79
N ILE A 130 -28.54 -39.43 6.56
CA ILE A 130 -29.19 -39.24 7.86
C ILE A 130 -30.72 -39.22 7.68
N SER A 131 -31.23 -38.46 6.70
CA SER A 131 -32.67 -38.42 6.41
C SER A 131 -33.24 -39.79 6.06
N THR A 132 -32.54 -40.58 5.25
CA THR A 132 -32.96 -41.96 4.93
C THR A 132 -32.91 -42.87 6.16
N GLN A 133 -31.88 -42.76 7.00
CA GLN A 133 -31.78 -43.53 8.25
C GLN A 133 -32.92 -43.18 9.21
N GLN A 134 -33.27 -41.89 9.33
CA GLN A 134 -34.39 -41.42 10.14
C GLN A 134 -35.71 -42.03 9.66
N MET A 135 -35.97 -42.01 8.34
CA MET A 135 -37.16 -42.63 7.76
C MET A 135 -37.23 -44.15 8.05
N MET A 136 -36.09 -44.87 7.99
CA MET A 136 -36.07 -46.29 8.33
C MET A 136 -36.31 -46.57 9.82
N LEU A 137 -35.83 -45.71 10.71
CA LEU A 137 -36.08 -45.81 12.15
C LEU A 137 -37.57 -45.58 12.46
N GLU A 138 -38.19 -44.57 11.85
CA GLU A 138 -39.62 -44.31 11.95
C GLU A 138 -40.46 -45.49 11.44
N ALA A 139 -40.08 -46.10 10.31
CA ALA A 139 -40.76 -47.27 9.78
C ALA A 139 -40.65 -48.50 10.68
N ARG A 140 -39.49 -48.70 11.35
CA ARG A 140 -39.30 -49.81 12.32
C ARG A 140 -40.09 -49.63 13.62
N ALA A 141 -40.41 -48.39 13.99
CA ALA A 141 -41.22 -48.08 15.16
C ALA A 141 -42.75 -48.30 14.94
N SER A 142 -43.18 -48.75 13.76
CA SER A 142 -44.60 -48.87 13.38
C SER A 142 -45.35 -50.10 13.91
N TYR A 143 -44.68 -51.00 14.65
CA TYR A 143 -45.35 -52.14 15.29
C TYR A 143 -45.53 -51.90 16.78
N HIS A 144 -46.75 -52.08 17.27
CA HIS A 144 -47.12 -51.83 18.65
C HIS A 144 -47.35 -53.17 19.38
N GLN A 145 -46.39 -53.58 20.20
CA GLN A 145 -46.49 -54.80 21.02
C GLN A 145 -47.30 -54.58 22.29
N CYS A 146 -48.12 -55.57 22.66
CA CYS A 146 -48.77 -55.60 23.97
C CYS A 146 -47.74 -55.92 25.06
N GLN A 147 -47.81 -55.21 26.18
CA GLN A 147 -46.88 -55.41 27.30
C GLN A 147 -47.31 -56.51 28.26
N PHE A 148 -48.51 -57.06 28.06
CA PHE A 148 -49.12 -58.07 28.93
C PHE A 148 -49.34 -59.42 28.21
N CYS A 149 -49.03 -59.49 26.91
CA CYS A 149 -48.98 -60.73 26.13
C CYS A 149 -48.12 -60.55 24.86
N GLU A 150 -47.76 -61.65 24.19
CA GLU A 150 -46.83 -61.63 23.04
C GLU A 150 -47.44 -61.10 21.72
N LYS A 151 -48.61 -60.47 21.74
CA LYS A 151 -49.30 -59.99 20.53
C LYS A 151 -48.74 -58.65 20.05
N ALA A 152 -48.34 -58.59 18.78
CA ALA A 152 -47.94 -57.37 18.10
C ALA A 152 -49.03 -56.91 17.13
N PHE A 153 -49.27 -55.60 17.07
CA PHE A 153 -50.31 -55.00 16.24
C PHE A 153 -49.68 -53.99 15.26
N MET A 154 -50.17 -53.99 14.02
CA MET A 154 -49.73 -53.06 12.97
C MET A 154 -50.15 -51.61 13.20
N ASN A 155 -51.14 -51.36 14.04
CA ASN A 155 -51.65 -50.01 14.32
C ASN A 155 -51.97 -49.91 15.81
N TYR A 156 -51.63 -48.76 16.41
CA TYR A 156 -51.84 -48.48 17.83
C TYR A 156 -53.31 -48.61 18.22
N SER A 157 -54.25 -48.27 17.33
CA SER A 157 -55.69 -48.43 17.55
C SER A 157 -56.12 -49.89 17.80
N PHE A 158 -55.50 -50.85 17.10
CA PHE A 158 -55.75 -52.26 17.33
C PHE A 158 -55.16 -52.76 18.65
N LEU A 159 -53.95 -52.28 19.00
CA LEU A 159 -53.38 -52.53 20.32
C LEU A 159 -54.29 -51.96 21.42
N GLN A 160 -54.77 -50.73 21.28
CA GLN A 160 -55.64 -50.07 22.24
C GLN A 160 -56.96 -50.82 22.45
N GLY A 161 -57.61 -51.26 21.36
CA GLY A 161 -58.80 -52.09 21.43
C GLY A 161 -58.54 -53.51 21.97
N HIS A 162 -57.32 -54.04 21.83
CA HIS A 162 -56.89 -55.27 22.49
C HIS A 162 -56.72 -55.04 24.01
N MET A 163 -56.03 -53.98 24.42
CA MET A 163 -55.84 -53.62 25.83
C MET A 163 -57.19 -53.44 26.53
N GLN A 164 -58.13 -52.73 25.92
CA GLN A 164 -59.42 -52.42 26.52
C GLN A 164 -60.34 -53.65 26.69
N ARG A 165 -60.16 -54.70 25.87
CA ARG A 165 -60.98 -55.92 25.91
C ARG A 165 -60.36 -57.04 26.74
N ARG A 166 -59.04 -57.09 26.84
CA ARG A 166 -58.29 -58.21 27.45
C ARG A 166 -57.53 -57.83 28.71
N HIS A 167 -57.26 -56.53 28.90
CA HIS A 167 -56.57 -55.97 30.04
C HIS A 167 -57.30 -54.70 30.54
N PRO A 168 -58.62 -54.73 30.79
CA PRO A 168 -59.41 -53.52 31.04
C PRO A 168 -59.00 -52.78 32.33
N GLU A 169 -58.61 -53.52 33.35
CA GLU A 169 -58.23 -53.01 34.68
C GLU A 169 -56.79 -52.46 34.66
N GLU A 170 -55.86 -53.18 34.02
CA GLU A 170 -54.49 -52.70 33.83
C GLU A 170 -54.41 -51.58 32.77
N SER A 171 -55.33 -51.56 31.81
CA SER A 171 -55.36 -50.54 30.74
C SER A 171 -55.74 -49.15 31.26
N GLN A 172 -56.47 -49.00 32.36
CA GLN A 172 -56.84 -47.66 32.84
C GLN A 172 -55.86 -47.12 33.86
N ILE A 173 -55.44 -47.97 34.81
CA ILE A 173 -54.52 -47.58 35.88
C ILE A 173 -53.10 -47.42 35.31
N ALA A 174 -52.62 -48.42 34.56
CA ALA A 174 -51.27 -48.34 34.00
C ALA A 174 -51.15 -47.33 32.85
N LYS A 175 -52.23 -46.89 32.20
CA LYS A 175 -52.16 -45.78 31.22
C LYS A 175 -52.03 -44.44 31.91
N THR A 176 -52.80 -44.22 32.98
CA THR A 176 -52.77 -42.95 33.71
C THR A 176 -51.42 -42.76 34.39
N ASP A 177 -50.90 -43.79 35.07
CA ASP A 177 -49.60 -43.71 35.76
C ASP A 177 -48.43 -43.59 34.76
N LYS A 178 -48.42 -44.38 33.68
CA LYS A 178 -47.36 -44.28 32.65
C LYS A 178 -47.37 -42.93 31.95
N LEU A 179 -48.55 -42.38 31.63
CA LEU A 179 -48.63 -41.05 31.04
C LEU A 179 -48.18 -39.97 32.03
N GLN A 180 -48.48 -40.13 33.31
CA GLN A 180 -48.05 -39.20 34.35
C GLN A 180 -46.53 -39.22 34.53
N ASP A 181 -45.91 -40.40 34.59
CA ASP A 181 -44.45 -40.58 34.66
C ASP A 181 -43.76 -40.02 33.40
N GLU A 182 -44.35 -40.23 32.23
CA GLU A 182 -43.82 -39.74 30.96
C GLU A 182 -43.95 -38.21 30.86
N ILE A 183 -45.05 -37.63 31.36
CA ILE A 183 -45.22 -36.18 31.50
C ILE A 183 -44.20 -35.60 32.48
N GLU A 184 -43.95 -36.25 33.61
CA GLU A 184 -42.97 -35.80 34.60
C GLU A 184 -41.55 -35.84 34.03
N LYS A 185 -41.18 -36.94 33.38
CA LYS A 185 -39.88 -37.08 32.71
C LYS A 185 -39.70 -36.08 31.56
N LEU A 186 -40.74 -35.79 30.79
CA LEU A 186 -40.71 -34.77 29.75
C LEU A 186 -40.58 -33.36 30.33
N LYS A 187 -41.22 -33.07 31.47
CA LYS A 187 -41.05 -31.79 32.19
C LYS A 187 -39.63 -31.62 32.72
N GLU A 188 -39.05 -32.67 33.30
CA GLU A 188 -37.66 -32.66 33.77
C GLU A 188 -36.69 -32.46 32.61
N GLN A 189 -36.86 -33.19 31.50
CA GLN A 189 -36.03 -33.03 30.30
C GLN A 189 -36.17 -31.63 29.69
N LEU A 190 -37.39 -31.09 29.65
CA LEU A 190 -37.64 -29.74 29.16
C LEU A 190 -36.94 -28.70 30.05
N GLN A 191 -37.05 -28.85 31.37
CA GLN A 191 -36.42 -27.93 32.32
C GLN A 191 -34.90 -28.01 32.27
N LEU A 192 -34.34 -29.22 32.14
CA LEU A 192 -32.91 -29.42 31.94
C LEU A 192 -32.44 -28.78 30.63
N THR A 193 -33.11 -29.05 29.52
CA THR A 193 -32.76 -28.51 28.20
C THR A 193 -32.86 -26.98 28.19
N LYS A 194 -33.88 -26.42 28.84
CA LYS A 194 -34.05 -24.99 28.98
C LYS A 194 -32.91 -24.35 29.77
N SER A 195 -32.53 -24.94 30.92
CA SER A 195 -31.41 -24.43 31.72
C SER A 195 -30.07 -24.53 30.99
N GLN A 196 -29.84 -25.61 30.23
CA GLN A 196 -28.65 -25.76 29.38
C GLN A 196 -28.60 -24.71 28.28
N LEU A 197 -29.73 -24.45 27.59
CA LEU A 197 -29.81 -23.44 26.55
C LEU A 197 -29.58 -22.02 27.10
N GLU A 198 -30.16 -21.69 28.26
CA GLU A 198 -29.95 -20.40 28.92
C GLU A 198 -28.47 -20.20 29.33
N ALA A 199 -27.84 -21.24 29.87
CA ALA A 199 -26.42 -21.22 30.20
C ALA A 199 -25.53 -21.07 28.96
N GLU A 200 -25.84 -21.78 27.87
CA GLU A 200 -25.11 -21.66 26.61
C GLU A 200 -25.28 -20.28 25.98
N GLN A 201 -26.48 -19.70 26.03
CA GLN A 201 -26.74 -18.33 25.56
C GLN A 201 -25.95 -17.30 26.36
N GLN A 202 -25.92 -17.40 27.69
CA GLN A 202 -25.12 -16.51 28.53
C GLN A 202 -23.61 -16.67 28.27
N ALA A 203 -23.12 -17.91 28.15
CA ALA A 203 -21.72 -18.17 27.82
C ALA A 203 -21.34 -17.61 26.45
N ASN A 204 -22.23 -17.72 25.46
CA ASN A 204 -22.02 -17.18 24.13
C ASN A 204 -22.03 -15.64 24.13
N MET A 205 -22.94 -15.01 24.87
CA MET A 205 -22.99 -13.56 25.03
C MET A 205 -21.71 -13.01 25.67
N VAL A 206 -21.21 -13.66 26.73
CA VAL A 206 -19.93 -13.28 27.38
C VAL A 206 -18.76 -13.47 26.42
N ARG A 207 -18.72 -14.57 25.67
CA ARG A 207 -17.68 -14.81 24.66
C ARG A 207 -17.67 -13.73 23.57
N PHE A 208 -18.85 -13.40 23.04
CA PHE A 208 -19.01 -12.37 22.02
C PHE A 208 -18.58 -10.98 22.54
N SER A 209 -18.96 -10.63 23.77
CA SER A 209 -18.53 -9.38 24.41
C SER A 209 -17.00 -9.30 24.52
N LYS A 210 -16.37 -10.39 24.99
CA LYS A 210 -14.92 -10.47 25.13
C LYS A 210 -14.20 -10.40 23.78
N GLU A 211 -14.72 -11.06 22.74
CA GLU A 211 -14.16 -10.99 21.39
C GLU A 211 -14.29 -9.57 20.80
N CYS A 212 -15.41 -8.88 21.05
CA CYS A 212 -15.60 -7.49 20.65
C CYS A 212 -14.61 -6.54 21.34
N GLU A 213 -14.41 -6.68 22.65
CA GLU A 213 -13.43 -5.90 23.42
C GLU A 213 -11.99 -6.16 22.93
N GLN A 214 -11.63 -7.42 22.70
CA GLN A 214 -10.33 -7.77 22.13
C GLN A 214 -10.11 -7.18 20.74
N GLN A 215 -11.15 -7.18 19.90
CA GLN A 215 -11.07 -6.60 18.57
C GLN A 215 -10.87 -5.09 18.63
N LYS A 216 -11.62 -4.39 19.50
CA LYS A 216 -11.44 -2.94 19.73
C LYS A 216 -10.04 -2.62 20.23
N SER A 217 -9.52 -3.40 21.18
CA SER A 217 -8.16 -3.20 21.69
C SER A 217 -7.09 -3.36 20.60
N LYS A 218 -7.23 -4.35 19.71
CA LYS A 218 -6.31 -4.52 18.57
C LYS A 218 -6.40 -3.38 17.56
N GLU A 219 -7.61 -2.92 17.28
CA GLU A 219 -7.84 -1.78 16.40
C GLU A 219 -7.20 -0.51 16.96
N GLU A 220 -7.35 -0.27 18.26
CA GLU A 220 -6.73 0.85 18.96
C GLU A 220 -5.20 0.76 18.95
N GLU A 221 -4.62 -0.43 19.12
CA GLU A 221 -3.17 -0.67 19.02
C GLU A 221 -2.63 -0.38 17.60
N ILE A 222 -3.36 -0.77 16.56
CA ILE A 222 -3.02 -0.46 15.16
C ILE A 222 -3.05 1.06 14.94
N LEU A 223 -4.11 1.74 15.40
CA LEU A 223 -4.25 3.20 15.29
C LEU A 223 -3.12 3.94 16.01
N GLN A 224 -2.77 3.51 17.23
CA GLN A 224 -1.66 4.09 17.99
C GLN A 224 -0.31 3.87 17.29
N SER A 225 -0.07 2.67 16.77
CA SER A 225 1.15 2.36 16.01
C SER A 225 1.26 3.21 14.75
N PHE A 226 0.15 3.39 14.04
CA PHE A 226 0.08 4.25 12.85
C PHE A 226 0.35 5.72 13.19
N HIS A 227 -0.26 6.24 14.26
CA HIS A 227 -0.01 7.62 14.70
C HIS A 227 1.46 7.82 15.10
N LYS A 228 2.03 6.87 15.85
CA LYS A 228 3.44 6.93 16.25
C LYS A 228 4.37 6.97 15.03
N TRP A 229 4.18 6.06 14.08
CA TRP A 229 4.95 6.04 12.84
C TRP A 229 4.82 7.35 12.04
N LYS A 230 3.60 7.90 11.96
CA LYS A 230 3.34 9.17 11.27
C LYS A 230 4.14 10.32 11.89
N GLU A 231 4.17 10.42 13.21
CA GLU A 231 4.94 11.45 13.90
C GLU A 231 6.45 11.23 13.79
N GLU A 232 6.92 9.98 13.82
CA GLU A 232 8.32 9.64 13.55
C GLU A 232 8.74 10.07 12.14
N GLU A 233 7.90 9.85 11.13
CA GLU A 233 8.20 10.21 9.74
C GLU A 233 8.22 11.73 9.55
N LYS A 234 7.27 12.45 10.15
CA LYS A 234 7.30 13.92 10.20
C LYS A 234 8.57 14.44 10.87
N ALA A 235 8.99 13.82 11.97
CA ALA A 235 10.20 14.22 12.69
C ALA A 235 11.46 14.01 11.85
N LYS A 236 11.57 12.90 11.10
CA LYS A 236 12.67 12.68 10.15
C LYS A 236 12.70 13.74 9.05
N LEU A 237 11.55 14.05 8.45
CA LEU A 237 11.48 15.08 7.42
C LEU A 237 11.88 16.45 7.97
N ALA A 238 11.44 16.80 9.18
CA ALA A 238 11.84 18.04 9.84
C ALA A 238 13.37 18.10 10.08
N ASP A 239 13.97 16.99 10.51
CA ASP A 239 15.43 16.87 10.70
C ASP A 239 16.20 17.00 9.37
N GLU A 240 15.71 16.39 8.28
CA GLU A 240 16.28 16.57 6.94
C GLU A 240 16.19 18.03 6.45
N ILE A 241 15.06 18.70 6.68
CA ILE A 241 14.89 20.12 6.35
C ILE A 241 15.87 20.98 7.17
N GLU A 242 16.03 20.71 8.47
CA GLU A 242 16.96 21.47 9.31
C GLU A 242 18.41 21.27 8.84
N LYS A 243 18.80 20.04 8.48
CA LYS A 243 20.13 19.76 7.89
C LYS A 243 20.36 20.54 6.60
N VAL A 244 19.38 20.56 5.70
CA VAL A 244 19.47 21.31 4.44
C VAL A 244 19.58 22.81 4.73
N LYS A 245 18.76 23.34 5.65
CA LYS A 245 18.82 24.74 6.08
C LYS A 245 20.18 25.11 6.67
N ASP A 246 20.77 24.24 7.48
CA ASP A 246 22.12 24.43 8.03
C ASP A 246 23.20 24.44 6.94
N MET A 247 23.11 23.53 5.96
CA MET A 247 24.00 23.53 4.80
C MET A 247 23.89 24.85 4.01
N PHE A 248 22.67 25.31 3.72
CA PHE A 248 22.44 26.59 3.05
C PHE A 248 22.98 27.79 3.85
N MET A 249 22.77 27.81 5.16
CA MET A 249 23.27 28.89 6.02
C MET A 249 24.79 28.93 6.08
N LYS A 250 25.47 27.78 6.02
CA LYS A 250 26.93 27.71 5.93
C LYS A 250 27.43 28.27 4.59
N GLU A 251 26.86 27.84 3.48
CA GLU A 251 27.21 28.34 2.14
C GLU A 251 26.99 29.86 2.01
N LEU A 252 25.88 30.39 2.54
CA LEU A 252 25.63 31.84 2.55
C LEU A 252 26.68 32.62 3.35
N LYS A 253 27.12 32.09 4.51
CA LYS A 253 28.19 32.71 5.30
C LYS A 253 29.53 32.67 4.56
N GLU A 254 29.86 31.54 3.94
CA GLU A 254 31.07 31.43 3.13
C GLU A 254 31.06 32.41 1.95
N LEU A 255 29.95 32.47 1.20
CA LEU A 255 29.78 33.43 0.11
C LEU A 255 29.87 34.88 0.58
N SER A 256 29.25 35.22 1.71
CA SER A 256 29.34 36.57 2.28
C SER A 256 30.78 36.93 2.66
N SER A 257 31.52 36.00 3.28
CA SER A 257 32.94 36.21 3.64
C SER A 257 33.85 36.36 2.41
N ARG A 258 33.62 35.57 1.35
CA ARG A 258 34.31 35.71 0.07
C ARG A 258 33.99 37.04 -0.59
N ASN A 259 32.71 37.44 -0.59
CA ASN A 259 32.29 38.72 -1.16
C ASN A 259 32.93 39.91 -0.43
N SER A 260 32.94 39.90 0.91
CA SER A 260 33.63 40.92 1.69
C SER A 260 35.15 40.97 1.41
N THR A 261 35.77 39.80 1.24
CA THR A 261 37.20 39.72 0.87
C THR A 261 37.45 40.33 -0.51
N LEU A 262 36.60 40.02 -1.49
CA LEU A 262 36.68 40.58 -2.85
C LEU A 262 36.43 42.09 -2.86
N GLU A 263 35.45 42.58 -2.11
CA GLU A 263 35.20 44.01 -1.93
C GLU A 263 36.42 44.73 -1.33
N ASN A 264 37.03 44.16 -0.29
CA ASN A 264 38.26 44.70 0.30
C ASN A 264 39.43 44.71 -0.68
N GLN A 265 39.59 43.66 -1.49
CA GLN A 265 40.61 43.60 -2.54
C GLN A 265 40.37 44.65 -3.63
N LEU A 266 39.13 44.86 -4.04
CA LEU A 266 38.75 45.91 -5.00
C LEU A 266 39.07 47.30 -4.46
N LEU A 267 38.72 47.58 -3.20
CA LEU A 267 39.06 48.85 -2.54
C LEU A 267 40.58 49.06 -2.43
N ALA A 268 41.34 48.01 -2.12
CA ALA A 268 42.81 48.07 -2.07
C ALA A 268 43.40 48.36 -3.46
N LEU A 269 42.88 47.73 -4.52
CA LEU A 269 43.31 47.99 -5.89
C LEU A 269 43.00 49.43 -6.31
N GLN A 270 41.79 49.93 -6.02
CA GLN A 270 41.37 51.30 -6.33
C GLN A 270 42.21 52.35 -5.57
N THR A 271 42.57 52.09 -4.32
CA THR A 271 43.45 52.97 -3.54
C THR A 271 44.92 52.90 -3.99
N SER A 272 45.37 51.76 -4.50
CA SER A 272 46.71 51.59 -5.08
C SER A 272 46.83 52.15 -6.51
N SER A 273 45.74 52.22 -7.28
CA SER A 273 45.72 52.77 -8.64
C SER A 273 45.63 54.30 -8.67
N MET A 274 45.53 54.97 -7.52
CA MET A 274 45.71 56.42 -7.43
C MET A 274 47.21 56.73 -7.47
N PRO A 275 47.75 57.33 -8.56
CA PRO A 275 49.17 57.61 -8.64
C PRO A 275 49.52 58.72 -7.63
N LYS A 276 50.29 58.38 -6.58
CA LYS A 276 50.98 59.39 -5.76
C LYS A 276 52.19 59.91 -6.55
N SER A 277 52.00 61.02 -7.25
CA SER A 277 53.09 61.80 -7.85
C SER A 277 53.42 63.01 -6.94
N ASN A 278 54.69 63.42 -6.91
CA ASN A 278 55.15 64.59 -6.13
C ASN A 278 54.75 65.95 -6.74
N LEU A 279 53.70 65.99 -7.57
CA LEU A 279 53.24 67.19 -8.29
C LEU A 279 51.72 67.44 -8.19
N GLY A 280 51.00 66.74 -7.31
CA GLY A 280 49.59 66.98 -7.04
C GLY A 280 48.62 66.02 -7.76
N THR A 281 47.39 65.96 -7.24
CA THR A 281 46.34 65.00 -7.63
C THR A 281 45.77 65.31 -9.01
N LEU A 282 46.15 64.53 -10.03
CA LEU A 282 45.43 64.50 -11.30
C LEU A 282 44.15 63.67 -11.11
N LYS A 283 43.02 64.37 -11.11
CA LYS A 283 41.67 63.78 -11.12
C LYS A 283 41.32 63.53 -12.59
N ASP A 284 41.29 62.27 -13.02
CA ASP A 284 40.65 61.94 -14.29
C ASP A 284 39.17 62.31 -14.19
N SER A 285 38.78 63.30 -14.97
CA SER A 285 37.40 63.75 -15.12
C SER A 285 36.67 62.74 -16.00
N HIS A 286 36.32 61.59 -15.44
CA HIS A 286 35.12 60.88 -15.82
C HIS A 286 34.48 60.26 -14.59
N GLU A 287 33.42 60.93 -14.12
CA GLU A 287 32.58 60.50 -13.02
C GLU A 287 32.01 59.12 -13.32
N PHE A 288 32.55 58.09 -12.66
CA PHE A 288 31.75 56.90 -12.41
C PHE A 288 30.68 57.33 -11.42
N ILE A 289 29.46 57.49 -11.90
CA ILE A 289 28.28 57.62 -11.06
C ILE A 289 28.31 56.43 -10.10
N GLU A 290 28.53 56.68 -8.81
CA GLU A 290 28.24 55.73 -7.76
C GLU A 290 26.74 55.42 -7.80
N GLU A 291 26.32 54.48 -8.66
CA GLU A 291 25.02 53.83 -8.55
C GLU A 291 25.05 52.86 -7.36
N LYS A 292 25.13 53.41 -6.16
CA LYS A 292 24.87 52.67 -4.92
C LYS A 292 23.71 53.33 -4.18
N PRO A 293 22.48 53.18 -4.73
CA PRO A 293 21.40 52.59 -3.94
C PRO A 293 20.52 51.56 -4.69
N GLN A 294 20.78 51.28 -5.98
CA GLN A 294 19.92 50.40 -6.80
C GLN A 294 19.99 48.93 -6.37
N SER A 295 21.20 48.40 -6.12
CA SER A 295 21.42 46.97 -5.85
C SER A 295 20.70 46.46 -4.60
N THR A 296 20.66 47.23 -3.52
CA THR A 296 19.91 46.90 -2.30
C THR A 296 18.40 46.94 -2.50
N GLN A 297 17.93 47.86 -3.34
CA GLN A 297 16.50 47.99 -3.65
C GLN A 297 16.04 46.87 -4.58
N ASP A 298 16.89 46.43 -5.50
CA ASP A 298 16.61 45.33 -6.43
C ASP A 298 16.69 43.97 -5.73
N TYR A 299 17.59 43.79 -4.77
CA TYR A 299 17.56 42.66 -3.83
C TYR A 299 16.24 42.62 -3.04
N HIS A 300 15.80 43.75 -2.49
CA HIS A 300 14.53 43.84 -1.76
C HIS A 300 13.32 43.55 -2.65
N LYS A 301 13.33 43.99 -3.90
CA LYS A 301 12.27 43.69 -4.90
C LYS A 301 12.28 42.21 -5.28
N MET A 302 13.46 41.62 -5.49
CA MET A 302 13.62 40.20 -5.82
C MET A 302 13.14 39.29 -4.68
N VAL A 303 13.49 39.61 -3.42
CA VAL A 303 13.01 38.87 -2.25
C VAL A 303 11.49 38.97 -2.11
N LYS A 304 10.89 40.16 -2.29
CA LYS A 304 9.43 40.31 -2.29
C LYS A 304 8.72 39.59 -3.43
N LEU A 305 9.37 39.48 -4.60
CA LEU A 305 8.84 38.73 -5.74
C LEU A 305 8.87 37.23 -5.47
N LEU A 306 9.97 36.73 -4.89
CA LEU A 306 10.11 35.34 -4.47
C LEU A 306 9.10 34.98 -3.37
N GLU A 307 8.91 35.83 -2.35
CA GLU A 307 7.87 35.61 -1.32
C GLU A 307 6.47 35.50 -1.93
N LYS A 308 6.11 36.38 -2.87
CA LYS A 308 4.81 36.34 -3.58
C LYS A 308 4.65 35.11 -4.47
N GLN A 309 5.73 34.61 -5.06
CA GLN A 309 5.70 33.40 -5.88
C GLN A 309 5.65 32.14 -5.02
N VAL A 310 6.24 32.15 -3.83
CA VAL A 310 6.34 31.00 -2.93
C VAL A 310 5.10 30.83 -2.03
N THR A 311 4.40 31.93 -1.68
CA THR A 311 3.19 31.90 -0.84
C THR A 311 2.07 30.97 -1.33
N PRO A 312 1.74 30.92 -2.65
CA PRO A 312 0.75 30.00 -3.18
C PRO A 312 1.14 28.52 -2.97
N TYR A 313 2.43 28.19 -3.12
CA TYR A 313 2.92 26.82 -2.95
C TYR A 313 2.99 26.40 -1.48
N LEU A 314 3.31 27.32 -0.57
CA LEU A 314 3.21 27.10 0.88
C LEU A 314 1.76 26.88 1.34
N ASN A 315 0.82 27.64 0.78
CA ASN A 315 -0.61 27.44 1.04
C ASN A 315 -1.10 26.10 0.46
N VAL A 316 -0.64 25.67 -0.71
CA VAL A 316 -0.97 24.35 -1.26
C VAL A 316 -0.46 23.22 -0.37
N LEU A 317 0.76 23.33 0.20
CA LEU A 317 1.27 22.35 1.17
C LEU A 317 0.38 22.26 2.42
N LEU A 318 -0.05 23.41 2.97
CA LEU A 318 -0.93 23.48 4.14
C LEU A 318 -2.37 23.01 3.84
N LEU A 319 -2.86 23.17 2.61
CA LEU A 319 -4.17 22.66 2.18
C LEU A 319 -4.15 21.15 1.86
N THR A 320 -3.03 20.59 1.37
CA THR A 320 -2.89 19.14 1.17
C THR A 320 -2.84 18.35 2.48
N ASP A 321 -2.44 18.99 3.60
CA ASP A 321 -2.56 18.41 4.94
C ASP A 321 -4.02 18.22 5.39
N CYS A 322 -4.98 18.94 4.79
CA CYS A 322 -6.41 18.83 5.11
C CYS A 322 -7.11 17.73 4.27
N SER A 323 -6.59 17.43 3.07
CA SER A 323 -7.17 16.44 2.14
C SER A 323 -6.99 14.99 2.59
N CYS A 324 -6.02 14.69 3.45
CA CYS A 324 -5.82 13.33 3.98
C CYS A 324 -6.84 12.90 5.04
N SER A 325 -7.69 13.81 5.56
CA SER A 325 -8.79 13.43 6.45
C SER A 325 -9.97 12.77 5.73
N PHE A 326 -10.06 12.86 4.39
CA PHE A 326 -11.23 12.37 3.65
C PHE A 326 -11.16 10.89 3.24
N PHE A 327 -10.01 10.22 3.40
CA PHE A 327 -9.81 8.84 2.96
C PHE A 327 -9.88 7.78 4.08
N VAL A 328 -10.31 8.17 5.28
CA VAL A 328 -10.46 7.27 6.45
C VAL A 328 -11.93 7.01 6.80
N HIS A 329 -12.88 7.46 5.98
CA HIS A 329 -14.33 7.27 6.23
C HIS A 329 -15.15 6.71 5.04
N LEU A 330 -14.53 5.96 4.14
CA LEU A 330 -15.19 4.93 3.32
C LEU A 330 -14.52 3.59 3.56
#